data_AF-W2ZL57-F1
#
_entry.id   AF-W2ZL57-F1
#
_cell.length_a   1.000
_cell.length_b   1.000
_cell.length_c   1.000
_cell.angle_alpha   90.00
_cell.angle_beta   90.00
_cell.angle_gamma   90.00
#
_symmetry.space_group_name_H-M   'P 1'
#
loop_
_entity.id
_entity.type
_entity.pdbx_description
1 polymer ?
#
loop_
_entity_poly.entity_id
_entity_poly.type
_entity_poly.pdbx_seq_one_letter_code
_entity_poly.pdbx_strand_id
1 'polypeptide(L)'
;MVNTKDICAFFYDDLGSGCYACRECGTARKQQVGSGYSNLMSHITTKHPQYEEMYSAATNSGTLQSFGVVSQETNHRFQWLRWVVERNLPISEVDNDVSRSMSKWPPISSKALKACMHTVAKNVGVVIDQELGV
;
A
#
# COMPACT_ATOMS: atom_id res chain seq x y z
N MET A 1 6.28 2.61 -10.13
CA MET A 1 6.26 1.99 -11.46
C MET A 1 5.38 0.76 -11.35
N VAL A 2 4.16 0.79 -11.88
CA VAL A 2 3.19 -0.31 -11.73
C VAL A 2 3.67 -1.50 -12.56
N ASN A 3 3.70 -2.70 -11.96
CA ASN A 3 4.20 -3.89 -12.63
C ASN A 3 3.15 -4.42 -13.61
N THR A 4 3.52 -4.69 -14.86
CA THR A 4 2.64 -5.28 -15.89
C THR A 4 1.96 -6.57 -15.41
N LYS A 5 2.65 -7.33 -14.55
CA LYS A 5 2.09 -8.53 -13.91
C LYS A 5 0.86 -8.22 -13.05
N ASP A 6 0.90 -7.14 -12.26
CA ASP A 6 -0.18 -6.77 -11.34
C ASP A 6 -1.41 -6.28 -12.10
N ILE A 7 -1.18 -5.50 -13.16
CA ILE A 7 -2.25 -5.07 -14.07
C ILE A 7 -2.91 -6.28 -14.75
N CYS A 8 -2.12 -7.23 -15.24
CA CYS A 8 -2.66 -8.45 -15.83
C CYS A 8 -3.42 -9.30 -14.79
N ALA A 9 -2.95 -9.38 -13.55
CA ALA A 9 -3.65 -10.10 -12.48
C ALA A 9 -4.97 -9.44 -12.08
N PHE A 10 -5.09 -8.12 -12.23
CA PHE A 10 -6.32 -7.39 -11.98
C PHE A 10 -7.39 -7.67 -13.04
N PHE A 11 -7.01 -7.65 -14.33
CA PHE A 11 -7.94 -7.74 -15.46
C PHE A 11 -8.26 -9.17 -15.92
N TYR A 12 -7.55 -10.19 -15.44
CA TYR A 12 -7.72 -11.56 -15.90
C TYR A 12 -7.96 -12.58 -14.79
N ASP A 13 -8.80 -13.56 -15.07
CA ASP A 13 -8.91 -14.81 -14.32
C ASP A 13 -8.04 -15.90 -14.94
N ASP A 14 -7.29 -16.61 -14.12
CA ASP A 14 -6.48 -17.76 -14.55
C ASP A 14 -7.39 -18.98 -14.72
N LEU A 15 -7.48 -19.47 -15.95
CA LEU A 15 -8.23 -20.68 -16.32
C LEU A 15 -7.33 -21.93 -16.28
N GLY A 16 -6.06 -21.79 -15.91
CA GLY A 16 -5.05 -22.83 -15.93
C GLY A 16 -4.41 -23.03 -17.30
N SER A 17 -3.30 -23.79 -17.32
CA SER A 17 -2.54 -24.11 -18.54
C SER A 17 -2.08 -22.88 -19.36
N GLY A 18 -1.88 -21.74 -18.69
CA GLY A 18 -1.51 -20.47 -19.31
C GLY A 18 -2.65 -19.82 -20.09
N CYS A 19 -3.91 -20.19 -19.86
CA CYS A 19 -5.09 -19.54 -20.41
C CYS A 19 -5.69 -18.58 -19.39
N TYR A 20 -6.04 -17.38 -19.85
CA TYR A 20 -6.56 -16.30 -19.02
C TYR A 20 -7.84 -15.73 -19.65
N ALA A 21 -8.89 -15.49 -18.87
CA ALA A 21 -10.11 -14.82 -19.33
C ALA A 21 -10.13 -13.38 -18.86
N CYS A 22 -10.32 -12.43 -19.78
CA CYS A 22 -10.48 -11.03 -19.40
C CYS A 22 -11.81 -10.85 -18.63
N ARG A 23 -11.76 -10.22 -17.46
CA ARG A 23 -12.94 -9.96 -16.62
C ARG A 23 -13.93 -8.99 -17.25
N GLU A 24 -13.42 -8.02 -18.02
CA GLU A 24 -14.25 -6.96 -18.61
C GLU A 24 -15.00 -7.41 -19.86
N CYS A 25 -14.38 -8.23 -20.71
CA CYS A 25 -14.97 -8.66 -21.98
C CYS A 25 -15.14 -10.17 -22.14
N GLY A 26 -14.75 -10.97 -21.15
CA GLY A 26 -14.84 -12.44 -21.18
C GLY A 26 -13.89 -13.12 -22.18
N THR A 27 -13.05 -12.37 -22.90
CA THR A 27 -12.22 -12.95 -23.97
C THR A 27 -11.10 -13.81 -23.36
N ALA A 28 -11.07 -15.09 -23.72
CA ALA A 28 -9.99 -15.99 -23.36
C ALA A 28 -8.72 -15.73 -24.20
N ARG A 29 -7.56 -15.70 -23.56
CA ARG A 29 -6.24 -15.50 -24.15
C ARG A 29 -5.24 -16.47 -23.56
N LYS A 30 -4.51 -17.17 -24.43
CA LYS A 30 -3.37 -17.99 -24.00
C LYS A 30 -2.14 -17.11 -23.89
N GLN A 31 -1.48 -17.13 -22.74
CA GLN A 31 -0.19 -16.49 -22.54
C GLN A 31 0.84 -17.12 -23.47
N GLN A 32 1.57 -16.26 -24.19
CA GLN A 32 2.58 -16.73 -25.12
C GLN A 32 3.82 -17.17 -24.34
N VAL A 33 4.27 -18.40 -24.62
CA VAL A 33 5.47 -18.96 -24.00
C VAL A 33 6.68 -18.08 -24.38
N GLY A 34 7.40 -17.61 -23.37
CA GLY A 34 8.63 -16.82 -23.56
C GLY A 34 8.45 -15.29 -23.74
N SER A 35 7.22 -14.76 -23.87
CA SER A 35 7.00 -13.29 -23.96
C SER A 35 6.47 -12.63 -22.68
N GLY A 36 6.25 -13.42 -21.62
CA GLY A 36 5.73 -12.91 -20.36
C GLY A 36 4.29 -12.42 -20.48
N TYR A 37 4.01 -11.19 -20.07
CA TYR A 37 2.67 -10.60 -20.02
C TYR A 37 2.35 -9.67 -21.20
N SER A 38 3.27 -9.48 -22.15
CA SER A 38 3.13 -8.49 -23.22
C SER A 38 1.89 -8.71 -24.09
N ASN A 39 1.49 -9.96 -24.32
CA ASN A 39 0.32 -10.29 -25.13
C ASN A 39 -1.01 -10.00 -24.41
N LEU A 40 -1.08 -10.30 -23.11
CA LEU A 40 -2.22 -9.98 -22.25
C LEU A 40 -2.38 -8.46 -22.13
N MET A 41 -1.24 -7.77 -22.01
CA MET A 41 -1.20 -6.32 -21.89
C MET A 41 -1.59 -5.62 -23.20
N SER A 42 -1.14 -6.15 -24.35
CA SER A 42 -1.57 -5.67 -25.67
C SER A 42 -3.08 -5.79 -25.87
N HIS A 43 -3.72 -6.85 -25.36
CA HIS A 43 -5.17 -6.95 -25.37
C HIS A 43 -5.82 -5.84 -24.53
N ILE A 44 -5.33 -5.63 -23.31
CA ILE A 44 -5.87 -4.59 -22.41
C ILE A 44 -5.76 -3.22 -23.06
N THR A 45 -4.58 -2.83 -23.56
CA THR A 45 -4.36 -1.50 -24.15
C THR A 45 -5.18 -1.25 -25.42
N THR A 46 -5.54 -2.31 -26.16
CA THR A 46 -6.31 -2.18 -27.41
C THR A 46 -7.82 -2.27 -27.22
N LYS A 47 -8.31 -3.10 -26.28
CA LYS A 47 -9.74 -3.33 -26.05
C LYS A 47 -10.31 -2.52 -24.88
N HIS A 48 -9.45 -2.10 -23.96
CA HIS A 48 -9.80 -1.37 -22.75
C HIS A 48 -8.91 -0.13 -22.63
N PRO A 49 -9.07 0.90 -23.49
CA PRO A 49 -8.21 2.08 -23.48
C PRO A 49 -8.25 2.87 -22.15
N GLN A 50 -9.31 2.70 -21.36
CA GLN A 50 -9.48 3.30 -20.03
C GLN A 50 -8.90 2.43 -18.88
N TYR A 51 -8.13 1.39 -19.19
CA TYR A 51 -7.64 0.44 -18.18
C TYR A 51 -6.83 1.09 -17.06
N GLU A 52 -6.09 2.18 -17.34
CA GLU A 52 -5.28 2.88 -16.33
C GLU A 52 -6.16 3.58 -15.30
N GLU A 53 -7.26 4.21 -15.73
CA GLU A 53 -8.24 4.83 -14.85
C GLU A 53 -8.97 3.77 -14.02
N MET A 54 -9.37 2.65 -14.63
CA MET A 54 -10.03 1.55 -13.93
C MET A 54 -9.11 0.91 -12.88
N TYR A 55 -7.87 0.63 -13.26
CA TYR A 55 -6.87 0.05 -12.36
C TYR A 55 -6.51 1.02 -11.24
N SER A 56 -6.29 2.30 -11.54
CA SER A 56 -5.99 3.31 -10.53
C SER A 56 -7.18 3.53 -9.59
N ALA A 57 -8.42 3.62 -10.08
CA ALA A 57 -9.60 3.74 -9.22
C ALA A 57 -9.74 2.53 -8.27
N ALA A 58 -9.51 1.31 -8.77
CA ALA A 58 -9.60 0.11 -7.95
C ALA A 58 -8.44 -0.05 -6.94
N THR A 59 -7.23 0.38 -7.31
CA THR A 59 -6.05 0.32 -6.42
C THR A 59 -5.97 1.49 -5.44
N ASN A 60 -6.50 2.66 -5.81
CA ASN A 60 -6.67 3.82 -4.94
C ASN A 60 -7.81 3.65 -3.93
N SER A 61 -8.70 2.68 -4.14
CA SER A 61 -9.75 2.28 -3.17
C SER A 61 -9.18 1.56 -1.92
N GLY A 62 -7.85 1.42 -1.81
CA GLY A 62 -7.18 1.25 -0.52
C GLY A 62 -7.65 0.07 0.32
N THR A 63 -7.75 -1.14 -0.26
CA THR A 63 -7.86 -2.33 0.59
C THR A 63 -6.59 -2.49 1.41
N LEU A 64 -6.68 -3.03 2.65
CA LEU A 64 -5.51 -3.22 3.54
C LEU A 64 -4.33 -3.95 2.87
N GLN A 65 -4.59 -4.77 1.85
CA GLN A 65 -3.55 -5.41 1.03
C GLN A 65 -2.70 -4.42 0.20
N SER A 66 -3.24 -3.27 -0.24
CA SER A 66 -2.51 -2.31 -1.09
C SER A 66 -1.41 -1.55 -0.34
N PHE A 67 -1.47 -1.53 0.99
CA PHE A 67 -0.43 -0.94 1.85
C PHE A 67 0.79 -1.85 2.06
N GLY A 68 0.75 -3.09 1.55
CA GLY A 68 1.81 -4.07 1.69
C GLY A 68 1.98 -4.61 3.12
N VAL A 69 2.87 -5.58 3.29
CA VAL A 69 3.26 -6.07 4.62
C VAL A 69 4.15 -5.02 5.26
N VAL A 70 3.62 -4.29 6.24
CA VAL A 70 4.39 -3.34 7.05
C VAL A 70 5.44 -4.12 7.86
N SER A 71 6.69 -3.66 7.84
CA SER A 71 7.73 -4.28 8.66
C SER A 71 7.37 -4.19 10.15
N GLN A 72 7.74 -5.20 10.95
CA GLN A 72 7.48 -5.16 12.40
C GLN A 72 8.08 -3.91 13.06
N GLU A 73 9.26 -3.48 12.62
CA GLU A 73 9.90 -2.26 13.11
C GLU A 73 9.04 -1.02 12.89
N THR A 74 8.45 -0.88 11.70
CA THR A 74 7.53 0.24 11.38
C THR A 74 6.25 0.13 12.21
N ASN A 75 5.72 -1.08 12.42
CA ASN A 75 4.57 -1.27 13.30
C ASN A 75 4.87 -0.84 14.74
N HIS A 76 6.00 -1.25 15.31
CA HIS A 76 6.39 -0.85 16.67
C HIS A 76 6.53 0.66 16.83
N ARG A 77 7.13 1.35 15.85
CA ARG A 77 7.19 2.83 15.83
C ARG A 77 5.80 3.45 15.80
N PHE A 78 4.91 2.93 14.97
CA PHE A 78 3.53 3.40 14.90
C PHE A 78 2.79 3.20 16.23
N GLN A 79 2.99 2.07 16.91
CA GLN A 79 2.34 1.82 18.21
C GLN A 79 2.82 2.81 19.28
N TRP A 80 4.11 3.13 19.33
CA TRP A 80 4.63 4.19 20.21
C TRP A 80 4.05 5.57 19.88
N LEU A 81 3.92 5.91 18.59
CA LEU A 81 3.30 7.17 18.16
C LEU A 81 1.84 7.23 18.59
N ARG A 82 1.09 6.16 18.32
CA ARG A 82 -0.31 6.02 18.69
C ARG A 82 -0.51 6.20 20.19
N TRP A 83 0.32 5.53 21.00
CA TRP A 83 0.29 5.64 22.46
C TRP A 83 0.44 7.08 22.96
N VAL A 84 1.42 7.81 22.42
CA VAL A 84 1.68 9.20 22.82
C VAL A 84 0.54 10.12 22.37
N VAL A 85 0.07 9.99 21.13
CA VAL A 85 -0.94 10.87 20.55
C VAL A 85 -2.33 10.62 21.14
N GLU A 86 -2.81 9.37 21.12
CA GLU A 86 -4.18 9.05 21.55
C GLU A 86 -4.39 9.26 23.05
N ARG A 87 -3.34 9.15 23.86
CA ARG A 87 -3.39 9.40 25.30
C ARG A 87 -2.93 10.79 25.71
N ASN A 88 -2.57 11.64 24.74
CA ASN A 88 -2.05 12.99 24.97
C ASN A 88 -0.89 13.03 26.00
N LEU A 89 0.07 12.12 25.86
CA LEU A 89 1.21 11.99 26.75
C LEU A 89 2.38 12.87 26.27
N PRO A 90 3.30 13.27 27.17
CA PRO A 90 4.51 13.95 26.75
C PRO A 90 5.36 13.00 25.88
N ILE A 91 6.03 13.53 24.85
CA ILE A 91 6.88 12.70 23.98
C ILE A 91 8.04 12.05 24.75
N SER A 92 8.46 12.62 25.88
CA SER A 92 9.46 12.04 26.80
C SER A 92 9.00 10.73 27.45
N GLU A 93 7.71 10.40 27.40
CA GLU A 93 7.16 9.18 28.01
C GLU A 93 7.77 7.91 27.41
N VAL A 94 8.18 7.93 26.15
CA VAL A 94 8.82 6.76 25.52
C VAL A 94 10.25 6.53 26.02
N ASP A 95 10.85 7.49 26.71
CA ASP A 95 12.13 7.35 27.40
C ASP A 95 11.96 6.91 28.87
N ASN A 96 10.73 6.84 29.39
CA ASN A 96 10.48 6.38 30.76
C ASN A 96 10.69 4.87 30.91
N ASP A 97 11.51 4.45 31.87
CA ASP A 97 11.88 3.05 32.06
C ASP A 97 10.70 2.15 32.46
N VAL A 98 9.75 2.66 33.27
CA VAL A 98 8.56 1.91 33.66
C VAL A 98 7.67 1.68 32.44
N SER A 99 7.40 2.73 31.66
CA SER A 99 6.62 2.63 30.43
C SER A 99 7.26 1.70 29.40
N ARG A 100 8.59 1.71 29.27
CA ARG A 100 9.33 0.75 28.46
C ARG A 100 9.15 -0.68 28.95
N SER A 101 9.31 -0.92 30.25
CA SER A 101 9.18 -2.25 30.85
C SER A 101 7.77 -2.85 30.72
N MET A 102 6.74 -2.00 30.70
CA MET A 102 5.34 -2.42 30.55
C MET A 102 4.92 -2.59 29.09
N SER A 103 5.64 -1.98 28.15
CA SER A 103 5.34 -2.08 26.72
C SER A 103 5.80 -3.42 26.15
N LYS A 104 5.07 -3.92 25.14
CA LYS A 104 5.48 -5.11 24.37
C LYS A 104 6.39 -4.75 23.19
N TRP A 105 6.67 -3.47 22.98
CA TRP A 105 7.35 -2.95 21.80
C TRP A 105 8.82 -2.67 22.13
N PRO A 106 9.75 -2.91 21.19
CA PRO A 106 11.13 -2.50 21.36
C PRO A 106 11.23 -1.01 21.75
N PRO A 107 12.14 -0.64 22.66
CA PRO A 107 12.30 0.75 23.08
C PRO A 107 12.60 1.67 21.90
N ILE A 108 12.02 2.88 21.93
CA ILE A 108 12.34 3.97 21.01
C ILE A 108 12.76 5.19 21.83
N SER A 109 13.70 5.98 21.31
CA SER A 109 14.04 7.27 21.92
C SER A 109 13.02 8.34 21.55
N SER A 110 12.80 9.32 22.43
CA SER A 110 11.94 10.46 22.09
C SER A 110 12.44 11.22 20.85
N LYS A 111 13.75 11.24 20.61
CA LYS A 111 14.33 11.83 19.40
C LYS A 111 13.88 11.10 18.13
N ALA A 112 13.95 9.77 18.14
CA ALA A 112 13.51 8.96 17.00
C ALA A 112 12.00 9.07 16.79
N LEU A 113 11.21 9.06 17.88
CA LEU A 113 9.76 9.22 17.79
C LEU A 113 9.36 10.57 17.19
N LYS A 114 10.01 11.68 17.59
CA LYS A 114 9.79 13.00 16.98
C LYS A 114 10.04 13.00 15.48
N ALA A 115 11.11 12.36 15.02
CA ALA A 115 11.39 12.25 13.59
C ALA A 115 10.28 11.49 12.85
N CYS A 116 9.78 10.39 13.43
CA CYS A 116 8.63 9.67 12.88
C CYS A 116 7.38 10.56 12.82
N MET A 117 7.05 11.24 13.93
CA MET A 117 5.89 12.15 14.00
C MET A 117 5.98 13.27 12.97
N HIS A 118 7.16 13.86 12.77
CA HIS A 118 7.38 14.91 11.77
C HIS A 118 7.13 14.40 10.35
N THR A 119 7.64 13.21 10.01
CA THR A 119 7.40 12.60 8.69
C THR A 119 5.91 12.27 8.49
N VAL A 120 5.24 11.73 9.51
CA VAL A 120 3.80 11.42 9.44
C VAL A 120 3.01 12.71 9.24
N ALA A 121 3.26 13.75 10.04
CA ALA A 121 2.56 15.03 9.94
C ALA A 121 2.74 15.65 8.55
N LYS A 122 3.95 15.60 7.98
CA LYS A 122 4.21 16.08 6.62
C LYS A 122 3.41 15.31 5.57
N ASN A 123 3.46 13.99 5.62
CA ASN A 123 2.81 13.15 4.60
C ASN A 123 1.28 13.21 4.69
N VAL A 124 0.74 13.18 5.92
CA VAL A 124 -0.70 13.33 6.16
C VAL A 124 -1.17 14.73 5.78
N GLY A 125 -0.36 15.77 6.05
CA GLY A 125 -0.65 17.14 5.63
C GLY A 125 -0.86 17.23 4.12
N VAL A 126 0.03 16.64 3.32
CA VAL A 126 -0.13 16.61 1.84
C VAL A 126 -1.44 15.96 1.41
N VAL A 127 -1.84 14.87 2.07
CA VAL A 127 -3.11 14.18 1.76
C VAL A 127 -4.31 15.06 2.12
N ILE A 128 -4.27 15.69 3.29
CA ILE A 128 -5.32 16.62 3.74
C ILE A 128 -5.42 17.82 2.80
N ASP A 129 -4.30 18.41 2.39
CA ASP A 129 -4.28 19.55 1.47
C ASP A 129 -4.91 19.18 0.11
N GLN A 130 -4.62 17.98 -0.39
CA GLN A 130 -5.27 17.44 -1.59
C GLN A 130 -6.79 17.25 -1.42
N GLU A 131 -7.23 16.74 -0.27
CA GLU A 131 -8.67 16.58 0.03
C GLU A 131 -9.38 17.94 0.18
N LEU A 132 -8.68 18.95 0.70
CA LEU A 132 -9.19 20.31 0.87
C LEU A 132 -9.07 21.16 -0.41
N GLY A 133 -8.30 20.73 -1.40
CA GLY A 133 -8.05 21.45 -2.65
C GLY A 133 -7.17 22.68 -2.51
N VAL A 134 -6.19 22.66 -1.59
CA VAL A 134 -5.28 23.79 -1.28
C VAL A 134 -3.85 23.48 -1.75
#